data_AF-A0A955UAE5-F1
#
_entry.id   AF-A0A955UAE5-F1
#
_cell.length_a   1.000
_cell.length_b   1.000
_cell.length_c   1.000
_cell.angle_alpha   90.00
_cell.angle_beta   90.00
_cell.angle_gamma   90.00
#
_symmetry.space_group_name_H-M   'P 1'
#
loop_
_entity.id
_entity.type
_entity.pdbx_description
1 polymer ?
#
loop_
_entity_poly.entity_id
_entity_poly.type
_entity_poly.pdbx_seq_one_letter_code
_entity_poly.pdbx_strand_id
1 'polypeptide(L)'
;MKRQMVGQFPQLNIDKLSRQGFLVPGTQFDWGWNVPSIEQGNILIQVQESHLTLRYLYGLEPGETLMTEQIPLVSGKKRTWFGCPKCQRAVAILYGVNGLFFCRKCHRLVYPSQYPCSLDGEGKKYGSQ
;
A
#
# COMPACT_ATOMS: atom_id res chain seq x y z
N MET A 1 -9.91 -12.62 -16.67
CA MET A 1 -8.90 -11.78 -15.97
C MET A 1 -9.35 -11.53 -14.54
N LYS A 2 -8.56 -11.98 -13.54
CA LYS A 2 -8.91 -11.87 -12.11
C LYS A 2 -8.60 -10.44 -11.62
N ARG A 3 -9.58 -9.74 -11.06
CA ARG A 3 -9.38 -8.38 -10.51
C ARG A 3 -8.59 -8.47 -9.20
N GLN A 4 -7.44 -7.82 -9.13
CA GLN A 4 -6.61 -7.76 -7.92
C GLN A 4 -7.08 -6.63 -7.01
N MET A 5 -7.49 -6.98 -5.79
CA MET A 5 -8.08 -6.05 -4.83
C MET A 5 -7.02 -5.52 -3.86
N VAL A 6 -7.10 -4.24 -3.50
CA VAL A 6 -6.15 -3.60 -2.58
C VAL A 6 -6.02 -4.28 -1.20
N GLY A 7 -7.06 -4.95 -0.71
CA GLY A 7 -7.07 -5.62 0.60
C GLY A 7 -6.33 -6.96 0.64
N GLN A 8 -5.87 -7.46 -0.50
CA GLN A 8 -5.15 -8.73 -0.63
C GLN A 8 -3.62 -8.55 -0.58
N PHE A 9 -3.15 -7.31 -0.42
CA PHE A 9 -1.74 -6.96 -0.48
C PHE A 9 -1.31 -6.13 0.74
N PRO A 10 -0.03 -6.21 1.15
CA PRO A 10 0.53 -5.37 2.20
C PRO A 10 0.33 -3.90 1.86
N GLN A 11 -0.05 -3.12 2.86
CA GLN A 11 -0.28 -1.69 2.70
C GLN A 11 0.65 -0.93 3.62
N LEU A 12 1.49 -0.08 3.02
CA LEU A 12 2.25 0.92 3.75
C LEU A 12 1.45 2.22 3.70
N ASN A 13 0.99 2.71 4.85
CA ASN A 13 0.11 3.87 4.94
C ASN A 13 0.77 4.97 5.77
N ILE A 14 1.04 6.12 5.13
CA ILE A 14 1.76 7.22 5.77
C ILE A 14 0.96 7.89 6.89
N ASP A 15 -0.37 7.90 6.82
CA ASP A 15 -1.21 8.44 7.90
C ASP A 15 -1.05 7.61 9.17
N LYS A 16 -0.99 6.27 9.03
CA LYS A 16 -0.82 5.39 10.18
C LYS A 16 0.54 5.60 10.84
N LEU A 17 1.60 5.64 10.03
CA LEU A 17 2.95 5.93 10.51
C LEU A 17 3.03 7.29 11.22
N SER A 18 2.46 8.33 10.61
CA SER A 18 2.46 9.67 11.17
C SER A 18 1.69 9.75 12.49
N ARG A 19 0.50 9.13 12.57
CA ARG A 19 -0.32 9.11 13.79
C ARG A 19 0.32 8.34 14.93
N GLN A 20 1.12 7.33 14.62
CA GLN A 20 1.87 6.56 15.60
C GLN A 20 3.21 7.19 15.99
N GLY A 21 3.56 8.35 15.42
CA GLY A 21 4.80 9.06 15.73
C GLY A 21 6.05 8.38 15.13
N PHE A 22 5.89 7.51 14.14
CA PHE A 22 7.00 6.75 13.56
C PHE A 22 7.80 7.52 12.50
N LEU A 23 7.34 8.68 12.02
CA LEU A 23 8.04 9.47 11.00
C LEU A 23 9.07 10.43 11.61
N VAL A 24 9.94 9.93 12.48
CA VAL A 24 11.02 10.70 13.10
C VAL A 24 12.34 10.35 12.40
N PRO A 25 13.03 11.32 11.76
CA PRO A 25 14.31 11.07 11.11
C PRO A 25 15.33 10.42 12.06
N GLY A 26 16.09 9.44 11.56
CA GLY A 26 17.07 8.67 12.33
C GLY A 26 16.49 7.48 13.09
N THR A 27 15.17 7.26 13.05
CA THR A 27 14.54 6.09 13.68
C THR A 27 14.43 4.92 12.71
N GLN A 28 14.32 3.72 13.29
CA GLN A 28 13.96 2.51 12.57
C GLN A 28 12.97 1.68 13.39
N PHE A 29 12.09 0.97 12.70
CA PHE A 29 11.07 0.12 13.32
C PHE A 29 10.63 -0.98 12.34
N ASP A 30 10.14 -2.09 12.88
CA ASP A 30 9.47 -3.11 12.09
C ASP A 30 8.03 -2.69 11.75
N TRP A 31 7.61 -3.02 10.55
CA TRP A 31 6.25 -2.82 10.09
C TRP A 31 5.71 -4.12 9.50
N GLY A 32 4.73 -4.68 10.19
CA GLY A 32 3.98 -5.85 9.74
C GLY A 32 2.62 -5.50 9.17
N TRP A 33 1.96 -6.50 8.60
CA TRP A 33 0.58 -6.40 8.12
C TRP A 33 -0.24 -7.61 8.54
N ASN A 34 -1.52 -7.37 8.81
CA ASN A 34 -2.51 -8.43 9.02
C ASN A 34 -3.27 -8.62 7.71
N VAL A 35 -2.65 -9.30 6.73
CA VAL A 35 -3.29 -9.64 5.45
C VAL A 35 -3.44 -11.15 5.38
N PRO A 36 -4.67 -11.71 5.28
CA PRO A 36 -4.90 -13.16 5.36
C PRO A 36 -4.18 -13.98 4.31
N SER A 37 -3.90 -13.38 3.15
CA SER A 37 -3.25 -14.03 2.02
C SER A 37 -1.71 -14.02 2.09
N ILE A 38 -1.12 -13.50 3.16
CA ILE A 38 0.34 -13.42 3.34
C ILE A 38 0.66 -13.93 4.74
N GLU A 39 1.30 -15.10 4.81
CA GLU A 39 1.45 -15.88 6.04
C GLU A 39 2.13 -15.13 7.17
N GLN A 40 3.10 -14.28 6.86
CA GLN A 40 3.65 -13.25 7.74
C GLN A 40 4.75 -12.54 6.93
N GLY A 41 4.84 -11.23 7.07
CA GLY A 41 5.92 -10.46 6.44
C GLY A 41 6.11 -9.18 7.22
N ASN A 42 7.34 -8.96 7.66
CA ASN A 42 7.75 -7.73 8.31
C ASN A 42 8.74 -7.03 7.39
N ILE A 43 8.57 -5.72 7.24
CA ILE A 43 9.58 -4.86 6.62
C ILE A 43 10.25 -4.06 7.73
N LEU A 44 11.57 -3.96 7.70
CA LEU A 44 12.30 -2.98 8.49
C LEU A 44 12.23 -1.64 7.75
N ILE A 45 11.71 -0.62 8.41
CA ILE A 45 11.64 0.74 7.89
C ILE A 45 12.66 1.59 8.61
N GLN A 46 13.52 2.26 7.85
CA GLN A 46 14.44 3.28 8.35
C GLN A 46 13.98 4.65 7.83
N VAL A 47 13.84 5.61 8.73
CA VAL A 47 13.32 6.93 8.42
C VAL A 47 14.45 7.91 8.20
N GLN A 48 14.61 8.38 6.97
CA GLN A 48 15.54 9.44 6.63
C GLN A 48 14.79 10.76 6.47
N GLU A 49 15.53 11.87 6.34
CA GLU A 49 14.91 13.20 6.23
C GLU A 49 14.02 13.36 4.98
N SER A 50 14.40 12.73 3.87
CA SER A 50 13.75 12.90 2.56
C SER A 50 13.12 11.63 2.00
N HIS A 51 13.31 10.48 2.65
CA HIS A 51 12.82 9.19 2.17
C HIS A 51 12.75 8.17 3.30
N LEU A 52 12.05 7.07 3.07
CA LEU A 52 12.15 5.86 3.86
C LEU A 52 13.00 4.84 3.12
N THR A 53 13.77 4.06 3.86
CA THR A 53 14.44 2.85 3.33
C THR A 53 13.72 1.63 3.90
N LEU A 54 13.18 0.81 3.02
CA LEU A 54 12.50 -0.44 3.35
C LEU A 54 13.47 -1.59 3.11
N ARG A 55 13.60 -2.50 4.07
CA ARG A 55 14.39 -3.73 3.94
C ARG A 55 13.54 -4.94 4.34
N TYR A 56 13.47 -5.94 3.46
CA TYR A 56 12.60 -7.10 3.67
C TYR A 56 13.03 -8.30 2.82
N LEU A 57 12.65 -9.50 3.25
CA LEU A 57 12.82 -10.71 2.46
C LEU A 57 11.62 -10.89 1.53
N TYR A 58 11.89 -11.32 0.30
CA TYR A 58 10.88 -11.62 -0.70
C TYR A 58 11.18 -12.96 -1.37
N GLY A 59 10.19 -13.84 -1.43
CA GLY A 59 10.31 -15.18 -1.99
C GLY A 59 9.81 -16.24 -1.00
N LEU A 60 10.11 -17.50 -1.31
CA LEU A 60 9.93 -18.64 -0.42
C LEU A 60 11.29 -19.30 -0.25
N GLU A 61 11.58 -19.86 0.92
CA GLU A 61 12.81 -20.62 1.15
C GLU A 61 12.92 -21.84 0.20
N PRO A 62 14.13 -22.18 -0.28
CA PRO A 62 15.44 -21.55 -0.06
C PRO A 62 15.78 -20.41 -1.05
N GLY A 63 14.80 -19.78 -1.69
CA GLY A 63 14.98 -18.76 -2.75
C GLY A 63 14.63 -17.33 -2.34
N GLU A 64 14.65 -17.02 -1.05
CA GLU A 64 14.37 -15.68 -0.55
C GLU A 64 15.45 -14.68 -0.96
N THR A 65 15.04 -13.49 -1.37
CA THR A 65 15.93 -12.39 -1.73
C THR A 65 15.75 -11.24 -0.76
N LEU A 66 16.85 -10.72 -0.22
CA LEU A 66 16.84 -9.47 0.55
C LEU A 66 16.63 -8.29 -0.39
N MET A 67 15.45 -7.68 -0.28
CA MET A 67 15.06 -6.49 -1.02
C MET A 67 15.40 -5.24 -0.21
N THR A 68 15.83 -4.18 -0.91
CA THR A 68 15.98 -2.85 -0.33
C THR A 68 15.35 -1.83 -1.29
N GLU A 69 14.41 -1.03 -0.80
CA GLU A 69 13.67 -0.06 -1.61
C GLU A 69 13.65 1.31 -0.93
N GLN A 70 13.94 2.36 -1.70
CA GLN A 70 13.83 3.74 -1.23
C GLN A 70 12.47 4.32 -1.63
N ILE A 71 11.73 4.81 -0.65
CA ILE A 71 10.44 5.46 -0.83
C ILE A 71 10.60 6.95 -0.53
N PRO A 72 10.60 7.82 -1.55
CA PRO A 72 10.66 9.26 -1.33
C PRO A 72 9.54 9.74 -0.39
N LEU A 73 9.85 10.73 0.45
CA LEU A 73 8.87 11.47 1.23
C LEU A 73 8.67 12.84 0.60
N VAL A 74 7.41 13.17 0.34
CA VAL A 74 7.00 14.47 -0.19
C VAL A 74 6.35 15.25 0.95
N SER A 75 7.10 16.22 1.47
CA SER A 75 6.64 17.10 2.54
C SER A 75 5.68 18.15 1.99
N GLY A 76 4.40 18.06 2.36
CA GLY A 76 3.42 19.13 2.15
C GLY A 76 3.30 20.02 3.38
N LYS A 77 2.70 21.22 3.21
CA LYS A 77 2.54 22.22 4.29
C LYS A 77 1.88 21.70 5.58
N LYS A 78 1.02 20.68 5.48
CA LYS A 78 0.26 20.12 6.62
C LYS A 78 0.45 18.62 6.80
N ARG A 79 1.05 17.94 5.81
CA ARG A 79 1.03 16.49 5.73
C ARG A 79 2.15 15.97 4.83
N THR A 80 2.80 14.90 5.27
CA THR A 80 3.77 14.13 4.48
C THR A 80 3.05 13.08 3.62
N TRP A 81 3.56 12.87 2.41
CA TRP A 81 3.09 11.87 1.45
C TRP A 81 4.25 10.96 1.03
N PHE A 82 3.94 9.73 0.60
CA PHE A 82 4.92 8.94 -0.14
C PHE A 82 5.02 9.46 -1.57
N GLY A 83 6.23 9.58 -2.10
CA GLY A 83 6.47 9.63 -3.53
C GLY A 83 6.48 8.19 -4.05
N CYS A 84 5.58 7.86 -4.98
CA CYS A 84 5.61 6.53 -5.59
C CYS A 84 6.90 6.35 -6.40
N PRO A 85 7.75 5.33 -6.13
CA PRO A 85 9.03 5.17 -6.83
C PRO A 85 8.89 5.06 -8.36
N LYS A 86 7.80 4.45 -8.84
CA LYS A 86 7.55 4.24 -10.28
C LYS A 86 6.98 5.46 -11.02
N CYS A 87 6.11 6.25 -10.39
CA CYS A 87 5.44 7.36 -11.09
C CYS A 87 5.59 8.73 -10.42
N GLN A 88 6.36 8.80 -9.34
CA GLN A 88 6.72 10.02 -8.59
C GLN A 88 5.53 10.84 -8.06
N ARG A 89 4.32 10.27 -8.09
CA ARG A 89 3.12 10.92 -7.54
C ARG A 89 3.12 10.82 -6.02
N ALA A 90 2.73 11.91 -5.37
CA ALA A 90 2.42 11.94 -3.95
C ALA A 90 1.17 11.07 -3.66
N VAL A 91 1.31 10.06 -2.80
CA VAL A 91 0.26 9.10 -2.45
C VAL A 91 0.28 8.77 -0.96
N ALA A 92 -0.88 8.48 -0.39
CA ALA A 92 -1.00 8.10 1.02
C ALA A 92 -0.61 6.65 1.30
N ILE A 93 -0.83 5.76 0.31
CA ILE A 93 -0.71 4.32 0.47
C ILE A 93 0.11 3.76 -0.69
N LEU A 94 1.11 2.95 -0.33
CA LEU A 94 1.82 2.06 -1.25
C LEU A 94 1.40 0.62 -0.98
N TYR A 95 1.37 -0.18 -2.04
CA TYR A 95 0.96 -1.57 -2.01
C TYR A 95 2.15 -2.46 -2.39
N GLY A 96 2.46 -3.44 -1.55
CA GLY A 96 3.46 -4.45 -1.84
C GLY A 96 2.89 -5.50 -2.80
N VAL A 97 3.24 -5.43 -4.08
CA VAL A 97 2.83 -6.43 -5.07
C VAL A 97 4.07 -6.99 -5.72
N ASN A 98 4.25 -8.31 -5.67
CA ASN A 98 5.42 -9.02 -6.16
C ASN A 98 6.74 -8.45 -5.61
N GLY A 99 6.77 -8.08 -4.32
CA GLY A 99 7.98 -7.56 -3.67
C GLY A 99 8.37 -6.16 -4.12
N LEU A 100 7.43 -5.34 -4.57
CA LEU A 100 7.65 -3.93 -4.94
C LEU A 100 6.54 -3.03 -4.38
N PHE A 101 6.92 -1.90 -3.79
CA PHE A 101 5.97 -0.97 -3.16
C PHE A 101 5.60 0.21 -4.06
N PHE A 102 4.53 0.05 -4.84
CA PHE A 102 4.03 1.12 -5.72
C PHE A 102 2.60 1.56 -5.39
N CYS A 103 2.19 2.69 -5.97
CA CYS A 103 0.84 3.18 -5.79
C CYS A 103 -0.19 2.29 -6.48
N ARG A 104 -1.46 2.43 -6.05
CA ARG A 104 -2.62 1.73 -6.62
C ARG A 104 -2.65 1.73 -8.15
N LYS A 105 -2.38 2.89 -8.76
CA LYS A 105 -2.43 3.08 -10.23
C LYS A 105 -1.32 2.30 -10.93
N CYS A 106 -0.10 2.31 -10.38
CA CYS A 106 1.04 1.59 -10.92
C CYS A 106 0.85 0.08 -10.91
N HIS A 107 0.19 -0.43 -9.86
CA HIS A 107 -0.17 -1.85 -9.71
C HIS A 107 -1.54 -2.21 -10.30
N ARG A 108 -2.25 -1.25 -10.92
CA ARG A 108 -3.59 -1.42 -11.49
C ARG A 108 -4.60 -2.08 -10.53
N LEU A 109 -4.46 -1.80 -9.23
CA LEU A 109 -5.32 -2.39 -8.20
C LEU A 109 -6.69 -1.73 -8.20
N VAL A 110 -7.74 -2.53 -8.03
CA VAL A 110 -9.11 -2.05 -7.87
C VAL A 110 -9.46 -1.98 -6.39
N TYR A 111 -10.28 -1.00 -6.01
CA TYR A 111 -10.91 -1.03 -4.69
C TYR A 111 -11.89 -2.21 -4.61
N PRO A 112 -12.04 -2.85 -3.45
CA PRO A 112 -13.22 -3.67 -3.22
C PRO A 112 -14.45 -2.80 -3.47
N SER A 113 -15.35 -3.25 -4.34
CA SER A 113 -16.64 -2.60 -4.52
C SER A 113 -17.40 -2.68 -3.20
N GLN A 114 -17.77 -1.54 -2.61
CA GLN A 114 -18.56 -1.47 -1.39
C GLN A 114 -20.05 -1.83 -1.60
N TYR A 115 -20.41 -2.29 -2.79
CA TYR A 115 -21.76 -2.72 -3.09
C TYR A 115 -21.77 -4.25 -3.10
N PRO A 116 -22.50 -4.93 -2.20
CA PRO A 116 -22.99 -6.25 -2.55
C PRO A 116 -23.75 -6.09 -3.87
N CYS A 117 -23.56 -7.02 -4.79
CA CYS A 117 -24.42 -7.13 -5.95
C CYS A 117 -25.81 -7.50 -5.42
N SER A 118 -26.61 -6.51 -5.02
CA SER A 118 -28.05 -6.66 -4.82
C SER A 118 -28.66 -6.69 -6.22
N LEU A 119 -28.48 -7.82 -6.91
CA LEU A 119 -29.39 -8.24 -7.96
C LEU A 119 -30.35 -9.24 -7.33
N ASP A 120 -31.32 -8.71 -6.59
CA ASP A 120 -32.69 -9.14 -6.78
C ASP A 120 -33.55 -7.88 -6.64
N GLY A 121 -33.86 -7.31 -7.79
CA GLY A 121 -34.58 -6.05 -7.95
C GLY A 121 -35.51 -6.20 -9.14
N GLU A 122 -36.48 -7.09 -8.99
CA GLU A 122 -37.67 -7.14 -9.83
C GLU A 122 -38.31 -5.75 -9.91
N GLY A 123 -38.59 -5.27 -11.13
CA GLY A 123 -39.55 -4.22 -11.50
C GLY A 123 -39.55 -2.92 -10.67
N LYS A 124 -39.55 -1.74 -11.28
CA LYS A 124 -40.65 -1.28 -12.13
C LYS A 124 -40.19 -0.11 -12.99
N LYS A 125 -40.77 -0.08 -14.20
CA LYS A 125 -40.67 1.00 -15.17
C LYS A 125 -41.30 2.27 -14.61
N TYR A 126 -40.64 3.40 -14.79
CA TYR A 126 -41.32 4.66 -15.03
C TYR A 126 -40.64 5.35 -16.21
N GLY A 127 -41.36 5.37 -17.34
CA GLY A 127 -41.06 6.25 -18.45
C GLY A 127 -41.45 7.67 -18.07
N SER A 128 -40.65 8.63 -18.52
CA SER A 128 -41.01 10.04 -18.52
C SER A 128 -41.38 10.44 -19.93
N GLN A 129 -42.64 10.87 -20.10
CA GLN A 129 -42.99 11.99 -20.98
C GLN A 129 -43.33 13.17 -20.07
#